data_AF-A0AAW0PCJ7-F1
#
_entry.id   AF-A0AAW0PCJ7-F1
#
_cell.length_a   1.000
_cell.length_b   1.000
_cell.length_c   1.000
_cell.angle_alpha   90.00
_cell.angle_beta   90.00
_cell.angle_gamma   90.00
#
_symmetry.space_group_name_H-M   'P 1'
#
loop_
_entity.id
_entity.type
_entity.pdbx_description
1 polymer ?
#
loop_
_entity_poly.entity_id
_entity_poly.type
_entity_poly.pdbx_seq_one_letter_code
_entity_poly.pdbx_strand_id
1 'polypeptide(L)'
;MGCYDCCMRCLGGVPYCSLVATLLCFSGIALFCGCGHQALTETERLIETYFARNIQDYITLAYIIQYFQYVIYGLASFFFLYCIVLLAEGFYTTSASKQTFGEFRSTMCGRCLSSTFIVMTYALAVLWLLVFAFSALPYRITYDLYIAAFAGAGITLLALLTYTASTTYNFAVLRYLGRKGIGSRC
;
A
#
# COMPACT_ATOMS: atom_id res chain seq x y z
N MET A 1 2.00 -22.54 34.14
CA MET A 1 1.89 -21.32 33.30
C MET A 1 0.96 -21.66 32.15
N GLY A 2 -0.20 -21.01 32.09
CA GLY A 2 -1.33 -21.45 31.26
C GLY A 2 -1.17 -21.10 29.78
N CYS A 3 -1.76 -21.92 28.92
CA CYS A 3 -1.82 -21.70 27.46
C CYS A 3 -2.45 -20.34 27.11
N TYR A 4 -3.35 -19.85 27.96
CA TYR A 4 -4.00 -18.54 27.82
C TYR A 4 -3.04 -17.36 27.98
N ASP A 5 -2.11 -17.39 28.95
CA ASP A 5 -1.09 -16.33 29.12
C ASP A 5 -0.10 -16.30 27.95
N CYS A 6 0.23 -17.47 27.40
CA CYS A 6 1.06 -17.58 26.21
C CYS A 6 0.34 -16.99 24.99
N CYS A 7 -0.95 -17.32 24.82
CA CYS A 7 -1.79 -16.80 23.74
C CYS A 7 -1.97 -15.27 23.84
N MET A 8 -2.21 -14.73 25.04
CA MET A 8 -2.32 -13.28 25.28
C MET A 8 -1.00 -12.55 25.00
N ARG A 9 0.16 -13.15 25.31
CA ARG A 9 1.48 -12.60 24.95
C ARG A 9 1.75 -12.65 23.44
N CYS A 10 1.31 -13.70 22.76
CA CYS A 10 1.40 -13.82 21.31
C CYS A 10 0.48 -12.82 20.59
N LEU A 11 -0.76 -12.66 21.04
CA LEU A 11 -1.66 -11.62 20.53
C LEU A 11 -1.14 -10.22 20.85
N GLY A 12 -0.55 -9.98 22.03
CA GLY A 12 0.03 -8.68 22.39
C GLY A 12 1.27 -8.28 21.57
N GLY A 13 1.92 -9.24 20.89
CA GLY A 13 3.11 -8.99 20.06
C GLY A 13 2.80 -8.50 18.64
N VAL A 14 1.55 -8.62 18.17
CA VAL A 14 1.16 -8.28 16.80
C VAL A 14 1.13 -6.75 16.62
N PRO A 15 1.75 -6.19 15.57
CA PRO A 15 1.66 -4.77 15.23
C PRO A 15 0.28 -4.47 14.63
N TYR A 16 -0.76 -4.41 15.47
CA TYR A 16 -2.16 -4.20 15.05
C TYR A 16 -2.33 -2.98 14.14
N CYS A 17 -1.60 -1.88 14.39
CA CYS A 17 -1.64 -0.69 13.54
C CYS A 17 -1.14 -0.98 12.13
N SER A 18 0.02 -1.64 11.98
CA SER A 18 0.57 -1.99 10.66
C SER A 18 -0.29 -3.05 9.96
N LEU A 19 -0.89 -3.97 10.70
CA LEU A 19 -1.80 -4.97 10.15
C LEU A 19 -3.08 -4.34 9.61
N VAL A 20 -3.74 -3.47 10.36
CA VAL A 20 -4.92 -2.73 9.91
C VAL A 20 -4.59 -1.84 8.71
N ALA A 21 -3.45 -1.14 8.74
CA ALA A 21 -2.97 -0.35 7.60
C ALA A 21 -2.78 -1.23 6.34
N THR A 22 -2.20 -2.42 6.49
CA THR A 22 -2.00 -3.35 5.36
C THR A 22 -3.34 -3.79 4.76
N LEU A 23 -4.32 -4.14 5.60
CA LEU A 23 -5.65 -4.55 5.15
C LEU A 23 -6.40 -3.40 4.44
N LEU A 24 -6.32 -2.19 4.98
CA LEU A 24 -6.86 -0.99 4.33
C LEU A 24 -6.16 -0.71 3.00
N CYS A 25 -4.84 -0.89 2.94
CA CYS A 25 -4.11 -0.69 1.69
C CYS A 25 -4.56 -1.68 0.62
N PHE A 26 -4.68 -2.97 0.97
CA PHE A 26 -5.17 -4.02 0.07
C PHE A 26 -6.59 -3.75 -0.40
N SER A 27 -7.50 -3.33 0.48
CA SER A 27 -8.87 -3.02 0.07
C SER A 27 -8.91 -1.81 -0.87
N GLY A 28 -8.11 -0.76 -0.60
CA GLY A 28 -8.02 0.41 -1.47
C GLY A 28 -7.47 0.09 -2.87
N ILE A 29 -6.40 -0.71 -2.95
CA ILE A 29 -5.80 -1.15 -4.23
C ILE A 29 -6.80 -2.03 -5.00
N ALA A 30 -7.44 -2.98 -4.32
CA ALA A 30 -8.41 -3.88 -4.94
C ALA A 30 -9.62 -3.11 -5.48
N LEU A 31 -10.14 -2.16 -4.70
CA LEU A 31 -11.25 -1.30 -5.12
C LEU A 31 -10.87 -0.44 -6.33
N PHE A 32 -9.69 0.18 -6.29
CA PHE A 32 -9.19 0.97 -7.41
C PHE A 32 -9.04 0.15 -8.70
N CYS A 33 -8.43 -1.04 -8.61
CA CYS A 33 -8.22 -1.91 -9.76
C CYS A 33 -9.52 -2.49 -10.30
N GLY A 34 -10.45 -2.85 -9.41
CA GLY A 34 -11.78 -3.34 -9.79
C GLY A 34 -12.57 -2.27 -10.54
N CYS A 35 -12.61 -1.05 -10.00
CA CYS A 35 -13.24 0.08 -10.68
C CYS A 35 -12.55 0.43 -12.00
N GLY A 36 -11.21 0.34 -12.07
CA GLY A 36 -10.46 0.55 -13.30
C GLY A 36 -10.78 -0.47 -14.37
N HIS A 37 -10.82 -1.75 -14.01
CA HIS A 37 -11.22 -2.79 -14.94
C HIS A 37 -12.62 -2.54 -15.50
N GLN A 38 -13.60 -2.29 -14.61
CA GLN A 38 -14.97 -2.02 -15.03
C GLN A 38 -15.07 -0.78 -15.92
N ALA A 39 -14.41 0.32 -15.55
CA ALA A 39 -14.45 1.56 -16.34
C ALA A 39 -13.86 1.36 -17.74
N LEU A 40 -12.76 0.62 -17.85
CA LEU A 40 -12.09 0.34 -19.13
C LEU A 40 -12.93 -0.59 -20.01
N THR A 41 -13.53 -1.65 -19.43
CA THR A 41 -14.43 -2.58 -20.14
C THR A 41 -15.73 -1.90 -20.60
N GLU A 42 -16.30 -1.01 -19.79
CA GLU A 42 -17.48 -0.23 -20.20
C GLU A 42 -17.16 0.78 -21.30
N THR A 43 -15.97 1.40 -21.23
CA THR A 43 -15.50 2.30 -22.27
C THR A 43 -15.37 1.56 -23.61
N GLU A 44 -14.81 0.34 -23.61
CA GLU A 44 -14.71 -0.51 -24.80
C GLU A 44 -16.08 -0.80 -25.43
N ARG A 45 -17.07 -1.22 -24.62
CA ARG A 45 -18.44 -1.47 -25.10
C ARG A 45 -19.12 -0.24 -25.70
N LEU A 46 -18.95 0.92 -25.08
CA LEU A 46 -19.49 2.18 -25.61
C LEU A 46 -18.86 2.54 -26.96
N ILE A 47 -17.55 2.31 -27.12
CA ILE A 47 -16.83 2.56 -28.39
C ILE A 47 -17.34 1.62 -29.49
N GLU A 48 -17.49 0.33 -29.21
CA GLU A 48 -18.03 -0.65 -30.16
C GLU A 48 -19.43 -0.27 -30.64
N THR A 49 -20.27 0.23 -29.73
CA THR A 49 -21.68 0.50 -30.02
C THR A 49 -21.90 1.85 -30.72
N TYR A 50 -21.15 2.89 -30.35
CA TYR A 50 -21.41 4.27 -30.80
C TYR A 50 -20.38 4.84 -31.78
N PHE A 51 -19.13 4.38 -31.78
CA PHE A 51 -18.02 4.98 -32.53
C PHE A 51 -17.44 4.10 -33.65
N ALA A 52 -17.98 2.90 -33.89
CA ALA A 52 -17.57 1.97 -34.95
C ALA A 52 -17.93 2.44 -36.39
N ARG A 53 -17.84 3.76 -36.66
CA ARG A 53 -18.02 4.34 -37.99
C ARG A 53 -16.75 4.26 -38.83
N ASN A 54 -15.58 4.13 -38.20
CA ASN A 54 -14.27 3.88 -38.83
C ASN A 54 -13.46 2.85 -38.01
N ILE A 55 -12.96 1.80 -38.68
CA ILE A 55 -12.16 0.72 -38.06
C ILE A 55 -10.82 1.23 -37.51
N GLN A 56 -10.23 2.25 -38.12
CA GLN A 56 -8.87 2.70 -37.80
C GLN A 56 -8.79 3.45 -36.45
N ASP A 57 -9.84 4.18 -36.09
CA ASP A 57 -9.93 4.91 -34.82
C ASP A 57 -10.19 3.95 -33.65
N TYR A 58 -10.98 2.91 -33.88
CA TYR A 58 -11.24 1.83 -32.91
C TYR A 58 -9.93 1.14 -32.48
N ILE A 59 -9.08 0.74 -33.44
CA ILE A 59 -7.84 0.01 -33.16
C ILE A 59 -6.91 0.85 -32.27
N THR A 60 -6.77 2.14 -32.59
CA THR A 60 -5.88 3.04 -31.84
C THR A 60 -6.37 3.24 -30.40
N LEU A 61 -7.68 3.41 -30.21
CA LEU A 61 -8.26 3.63 -28.89
C LEU A 61 -8.26 2.37 -28.01
N ALA A 62 -8.54 1.19 -28.61
CA ALA A 62 -8.45 -0.09 -27.92
C ALA A 62 -7.03 -0.36 -27.39
N TYR A 63 -6.00 -0.02 -28.17
CA TYR A 63 -4.59 -0.15 -27.76
C TYR A 63 -4.27 0.73 -26.54
N ILE A 64 -4.80 1.95 -26.50
CA ILE A 64 -4.64 2.88 -25.39
C ILE A 64 -5.31 2.32 -24.12
N ILE A 65 -6.54 1.80 -24.23
CA ILE A 65 -7.29 1.21 -23.10
C ILE A 65 -6.52 0.03 -22.50
N GLN A 66 -6.03 -0.87 -23.35
CA GLN A 66 -5.27 -2.05 -22.90
C GLN A 66 -3.94 -1.67 -22.24
N TYR A 67 -3.28 -0.62 -22.73
CA TYR A 67 -2.08 -0.07 -22.10
C TYR A 67 -2.35 0.43 -20.67
N PHE A 68 -3.45 1.16 -20.45
CA PHE A 68 -3.84 1.61 -19.11
C PHE A 68 -4.15 0.44 -18.16
N GLN A 69 -4.86 -0.59 -18.63
CA GLN A 69 -5.11 -1.81 -17.85
C GLN A 69 -3.79 -2.45 -17.41
N TYR A 70 -2.84 -2.62 -18.32
CA TYR A 70 -1.53 -3.21 -18.01
C TYR A 70 -0.79 -2.42 -16.93
N VAL A 71 -0.77 -1.08 -17.03
CA VAL A 71 -0.12 -0.20 -16.05
C VAL A 71 -0.79 -0.29 -14.69
N ILE A 72 -2.13 -0.26 -14.62
CA ILE A 72 -2.90 -0.33 -13.36
C ILE A 72 -2.63 -1.66 -12.65
N TYR A 73 -2.71 -2.79 -13.36
CA TYR A 73 -2.48 -4.11 -12.75
C TYR A 73 -1.03 -4.31 -12.34
N GLY A 74 -0.06 -3.89 -13.17
CA GLY A 74 1.36 -3.97 -12.83
C GLY A 74 1.69 -3.20 -11.56
N LEU A 75 1.13 -1.99 -11.43
CA LEU A 75 1.27 -1.18 -10.22
C LEU A 75 0.60 -1.81 -9.01
N ALA A 76 -0.60 -2.35 -9.17
CA ALA A 76 -1.32 -3.03 -8.11
C ALA A 76 -0.54 -4.22 -7.54
N SER A 77 0.07 -5.05 -8.41
CA SER A 77 0.91 -6.16 -7.98
C SER A 77 2.13 -5.69 -7.20
N PHE A 78 2.79 -4.62 -7.65
CA PHE A 78 3.94 -4.06 -6.95
C PHE A 78 3.55 -3.50 -5.58
N PHE A 79 2.43 -2.78 -5.49
CA PHE A 79 1.86 -2.30 -4.24
C PHE A 79 1.50 -3.43 -3.28
N PHE A 80 0.96 -4.53 -3.79
CA PHE A 80 0.59 -5.69 -2.99
C PHE A 80 1.83 -6.32 -2.33
N LEU A 81 2.87 -6.58 -3.13
CA LEU A 81 4.15 -7.07 -2.62
C LEU A 81 4.77 -6.09 -1.62
N TYR A 82 4.70 -4.80 -1.92
CA TYR A 82 5.21 -3.76 -1.05
C TYR A 82 4.53 -3.77 0.32
N CYS A 83 3.20 -3.93 0.37
CA CYS A 83 2.44 -4.02 1.62
C CYS A 83 2.81 -5.26 2.46
N ILE A 84 3.13 -6.40 1.84
CA ILE A 84 3.63 -7.58 2.56
C ILE A 84 4.97 -7.25 3.22
N VAL A 85 5.86 -6.56 2.50
CA VAL A 85 7.16 -6.13 3.05
C VAL A 85 6.97 -5.13 4.18
N LEU A 86 6.04 -4.17 4.05
CA LEU A 86 5.70 -3.23 5.12
C LEU A 86 5.16 -3.94 6.37
N LEU A 87 4.32 -4.96 6.18
CA LEU A 87 3.80 -5.79 7.26
C LEU A 87 4.93 -6.56 7.95
N ALA A 88 5.85 -7.15 7.18
CA ALA A 88 7.03 -7.83 7.71
C ALA A 88 7.90 -6.88 8.56
N GLU A 89 8.16 -5.67 8.08
CA GLU A 89 8.83 -4.61 8.85
C GLU A 89 8.08 -4.25 10.14
N GLY A 90 6.74 -4.20 10.11
CA GLY A 90 5.92 -4.03 11.30
C GLY A 90 6.19 -5.11 12.36
N PHE A 91 6.32 -6.36 11.93
CA PHE A 91 6.67 -7.48 12.82
C PHE A 91 8.14 -7.42 13.28
N TYR A 92 9.07 -6.97 12.43
CA TYR A 92 10.48 -6.82 12.80
C TYR A 92 10.73 -5.66 13.78
N THR A 93 9.90 -4.61 13.73
CA THR A 93 10.02 -3.45 14.64
C THR A 93 9.35 -3.68 15.99
N THR A 94 8.42 -4.64 16.12
CA THR A 94 7.80 -4.99 17.40
C THR A 94 8.82 -5.64 18.35
N SER A 95 8.82 -5.22 19.63
CA SER A 95 9.81 -5.67 20.62
C SER A 95 9.72 -7.15 20.99
N ALA A 96 8.60 -7.81 20.70
CA ALA A 96 8.41 -9.23 20.99
C ALA A 96 9.24 -10.15 20.08
N SER A 97 9.53 -9.77 18.82
CA SER A 97 10.33 -10.59 17.90
C SER A 97 11.83 -10.46 18.12
N LYS A 98 12.29 -9.30 18.64
CA LYS A 98 13.69 -9.08 19.05
C LYS A 98 14.16 -10.03 20.15
N GLN A 99 13.24 -10.52 21.00
CA GLN A 99 13.59 -11.47 22.05
C GLN A 99 13.73 -12.92 21.56
N THR A 100 13.11 -13.28 20.42
CA THR A 100 13.16 -14.64 19.87
C THR A 100 14.35 -14.88 18.94
N PHE A 101 14.81 -13.85 18.21
CA PHE A 101 15.87 -14.01 17.20
C PHE A 101 17.29 -13.70 17.66
N GLY A 102 17.49 -13.40 18.95
CA GLY A 102 18.78 -12.97 19.44
C GLY A 102 19.18 -11.60 18.90
N GLU A 103 20.00 -10.90 19.65
CA GLU A 103 20.48 -9.57 19.34
C GLU A 103 21.46 -9.62 18.15
N PHE A 104 20.96 -9.87 16.93
CA PHE A 104 21.75 -9.69 15.71
C PHE A 104 21.99 -8.20 15.54
N ARG A 105 23.12 -7.79 16.12
CA ARG A 105 23.83 -6.52 16.04
C ARG A 105 23.83 -5.97 14.62
N SER A 106 22.81 -5.18 14.27
CA SER A 106 22.85 -4.26 13.14
C SER A 106 22.19 -2.92 13.50
N THR A 107 22.54 -2.38 14.67
CA THR A 107 22.00 -1.17 15.29
C THR A 107 22.14 0.11 14.43
N MET A 108 22.85 0.06 13.31
CA MET A 108 22.98 1.15 12.33
C MET A 108 22.23 0.88 11.01
N CYS A 109 22.13 -0.37 10.56
CA CYS A 109 21.51 -0.71 9.27
C CYS A 109 19.98 -0.64 9.32
N GLY A 110 19.36 -1.05 10.43
CA GLY A 110 17.91 -0.96 10.62
C GLY A 110 17.34 0.46 10.54
N ARG A 111 18.15 1.48 10.88
CA ARG A 111 17.73 2.90 10.79
C ARG A 111 17.72 3.41 9.35
N CYS A 112 18.71 3.00 8.54
CA CYS A 112 18.70 3.29 7.11
C CYS A 112 17.60 2.50 6.39
N LEU A 113 17.42 1.22 6.71
CA LEU A 113 16.37 0.38 6.13
C LEU A 113 14.97 1.00 6.35
N SER A 114 14.61 1.30 7.60
CA SER A 114 13.31 1.93 7.91
C SER A 114 13.13 3.28 7.19
N SER A 115 14.19 4.10 7.10
CA SER A 115 14.15 5.36 6.36
C SER A 115 13.97 5.16 4.86
N THR A 116 14.61 4.15 4.26
CA THR A 116 14.45 3.86 2.82
C THR A 116 13.04 3.40 2.51
N PHE A 117 12.41 2.61 3.38
CA PHE A 117 11.00 2.24 3.24
C PHE A 117 10.07 3.45 3.28
N ILE A 118 10.31 4.42 4.16
CA ILE A 118 9.49 5.64 4.20
C ILE A 118 9.58 6.40 2.86
N VAL A 119 10.79 6.60 2.34
CA VAL A 119 11.01 7.30 1.06
C VAL A 119 10.37 6.55 -0.11
N MET A 120 10.56 5.22 -0.17
CA MET A 120 9.96 4.37 -1.20
C MET A 120 8.43 4.44 -1.15
N THR A 121 7.83 4.39 0.05
CA THR A 121 6.38 4.52 0.24
C THR A 121 5.84 5.82 -0.35
N TYR A 122 6.52 6.94 -0.10
CA TYR A 122 6.10 8.23 -0.67
C TYR A 122 6.25 8.26 -2.20
N ALA A 123 7.34 7.72 -2.75
CA ALA A 123 7.53 7.64 -4.20
C ALA A 123 6.42 6.80 -4.88
N LEU A 124 6.10 5.66 -4.28
CA LEU A 124 4.99 4.78 -4.67
C LEU A 124 3.64 5.49 -4.61
N ALA A 125 3.35 6.22 -3.53
CA ALA A 125 2.12 6.98 -3.38
C ALA A 125 1.96 8.07 -4.45
N VAL A 126 3.05 8.79 -4.76
CA VAL A 126 3.05 9.81 -5.83
C VAL A 126 2.82 9.15 -7.19
N LEU A 127 3.51 8.06 -7.47
CA LEU A 127 3.37 7.35 -8.74
C LEU A 127 1.93 6.80 -8.91
N TRP A 128 1.33 6.29 -7.84
CA TRP A 128 -0.07 5.86 -7.82
C TRP A 128 -1.05 7.01 -8.10
N LEU A 129 -0.83 8.16 -7.47
CA LEU A 129 -1.64 9.36 -7.70
C LEU A 129 -1.51 9.89 -9.13
N LEU A 130 -0.30 9.85 -9.70
CA LEU A 130 -0.07 10.21 -11.10
C LEU A 130 -0.85 9.29 -12.03
N VAL A 131 -0.78 7.98 -11.82
CA VAL A 131 -1.54 7.01 -12.63
C VAL A 131 -3.04 7.24 -12.50
N PHE A 132 -3.56 7.52 -11.30
CA PHE A 132 -4.95 7.91 -11.12
C PHE A 132 -5.31 9.21 -11.88
N ALA A 133 -4.47 10.24 -11.80
CA ALA A 133 -4.69 11.50 -12.49
C ALA A 133 -4.71 11.34 -14.02
N PHE A 134 -3.79 10.54 -14.58
CA PHE A 134 -3.75 10.26 -16.01
C PHE A 134 -4.91 9.36 -16.48
N SER A 135 -5.30 8.38 -15.65
CA SER A 135 -6.44 7.50 -15.95
C SER A 135 -7.79 8.14 -15.63
N ALA A 136 -7.85 9.35 -15.07
CA ALA A 136 -9.10 10.05 -14.77
C ALA A 136 -10.00 10.25 -16.01
N LEU A 137 -9.41 10.35 -17.21
CA LEU A 137 -10.12 10.59 -18.47
C LEU A 137 -11.23 9.56 -18.76
N PRO A 138 -10.96 8.24 -18.83
CA PRO A 138 -12.00 7.22 -18.99
C PRO A 138 -13.00 7.18 -17.83
N TYR A 139 -12.55 7.44 -16.58
CA TYR A 139 -13.46 7.43 -15.43
C TYR A 139 -14.50 8.57 -15.44
N ARG A 140 -14.21 9.73 -16.07
CA ARG A 140 -15.18 10.85 -16.09
C ARG A 140 -16.49 10.49 -16.80
N ILE A 141 -16.48 9.48 -17.66
CA ILE A 141 -17.68 9.00 -18.35
C ILE A 141 -18.60 8.25 -17.39
N THR A 142 -18.05 7.65 -16.32
CA THR A 142 -18.80 6.85 -15.35
C THR A 142 -18.61 7.40 -13.94
N TYR A 143 -19.49 8.35 -13.56
CA TYR A 143 -19.43 9.07 -12.30
C TYR A 143 -19.33 8.17 -11.06
N ASP A 144 -20.09 7.07 -10.99
CA ASP A 144 -20.07 6.16 -9.84
C ASP A 144 -18.72 5.43 -9.69
N LEU A 145 -18.15 4.96 -10.81
CA LEU A 145 -16.84 4.30 -10.82
C LEU A 145 -15.71 5.28 -10.49
N TYR A 146 -15.84 6.55 -10.89
CA TYR A 146 -14.90 7.60 -10.52
C TYR A 146 -14.88 7.86 -9.01
N ILE A 147 -16.05 7.96 -8.38
CA ILE A 147 -16.16 8.17 -6.92
C ILE A 147 -15.55 6.98 -6.16
N ALA A 148 -15.86 5.76 -6.60
CA ALA A 148 -15.28 4.56 -6.00
C ALA A 148 -13.75 4.52 -6.19
N ALA A 149 -13.21 4.78 -7.38
CA ALA A 149 -11.78 4.83 -7.62
C ALA A 149 -11.09 5.90 -6.73
N PHE A 150 -11.71 7.07 -6.57
CA PHE A 150 -11.22 8.11 -5.65
C PHE A 150 -11.20 7.64 -4.19
N ALA A 151 -12.27 6.98 -3.74
CA ALA A 151 -12.32 6.38 -2.41
C ALA A 151 -11.23 5.33 -2.22
N GLY A 152 -11.01 4.45 -3.21
CA GLY A 152 -9.95 3.44 -3.19
C GLY A 152 -8.56 4.07 -3.06
N ALA A 153 -8.25 5.07 -3.90
CA ALA A 153 -7.00 5.81 -3.83
C ALA A 153 -6.83 6.54 -2.47
N GLY A 154 -7.91 7.12 -1.93
CA GLY A 154 -7.92 7.77 -0.63
C GLY A 154 -7.65 6.79 0.53
N ILE A 155 -8.26 5.59 0.50
CA ILE A 155 -8.03 4.54 1.49
C ILE A 155 -6.58 4.06 1.43
N THR A 156 -6.03 3.82 0.23
CA THR A 156 -4.62 3.44 0.06
C THR A 156 -3.68 4.50 0.62
N LEU A 157 -3.93 5.79 0.35
CA LEU A 157 -3.14 6.88 0.93
C LEU A 157 -3.25 6.94 2.46
N LEU A 158 -4.46 6.81 3.01
CA LEU A 158 -4.67 6.81 4.45
C LEU A 158 -3.92 5.64 5.11
N ALA A 159 -3.95 4.46 4.49
CA ALA A 159 -3.20 3.29 4.93
C ALA A 159 -1.68 3.54 4.93
N LEU A 160 -1.14 4.13 3.86
CA LEU A 160 0.28 4.48 3.83
C LEU A 160 0.64 5.54 4.87
N LEU A 161 -0.22 6.54 5.09
CA LEU A 161 -0.01 7.57 6.10
C LEU A 161 -0.03 6.99 7.52
N THR A 162 -1.00 6.13 7.84
CA THR A 162 -1.06 5.44 9.14
C THR A 162 0.17 4.56 9.38
N TYR A 163 0.72 3.93 8.34
CA TYR A 163 1.98 3.21 8.43
C TYR A 163 3.18 4.14 8.67
N THR A 164 3.30 5.25 7.93
CA THR A 164 4.39 6.22 8.10
C THR A 164 4.37 6.89 9.48
N ALA A 165 3.18 7.19 10.00
CA ALA A 165 3.01 7.70 11.36
C ALA A 165 3.52 6.66 12.37
N SER A 166 3.05 5.41 12.26
CA SER A 166 3.43 4.30 13.16
C SER A 166 4.94 4.07 13.21
N THR A 167 5.59 4.04 12.04
CA THR A 167 7.06 3.88 11.94
C THR A 167 7.82 5.09 12.47
N THR A 168 7.33 6.31 12.23
CA THR A 168 7.93 7.55 12.76
C THR A 168 7.82 7.62 14.29
N TYR A 169 6.67 7.24 14.86
CA TYR A 169 6.49 7.13 16.32
C TYR A 169 7.49 6.14 16.92
N ASN A 170 7.60 4.95 16.35
CA ASN A 170 8.58 3.95 16.81
C ASN A 170 10.02 4.49 16.74
N PHE A 171 10.38 5.19 15.66
CA PHE A 171 11.70 5.81 15.53
C PHE A 171 11.95 6.92 16.57
N ALA A 172 10.96 7.76 16.83
CA ALA A 172 11.04 8.84 17.82
C ALA A 172 11.20 8.29 19.26
N VAL A 173 10.44 7.24 19.60
CA VAL A 173 10.54 6.54 20.90
C VAL A 173 11.92 5.93 21.07
N LEU A 174 12.45 5.23 20.06
CA LEU A 174 13.80 4.66 20.10
C LEU A 174 14.88 5.73 20.28
N ARG A 175 14.73 6.90 19.65
CA ARG A 175 15.67 8.02 19.82
C ARG A 175 15.57 8.64 21.21
N TYR A 176 14.38 8.70 21.79
CA TYR A 176 14.15 9.19 23.16
C TYR A 176 14.78 8.25 24.20
N LEU A 177 14.58 6.94 24.06
CA LEU A 177 15.19 5.92 24.93
C LEU A 177 16.71 5.89 24.80
N GLY A 178 17.25 5.99 23.56
CA GLY A 178 18.68 6.06 23.32
C GLY A 178 19.35 7.29 23.97
N ARG A 179 18.66 8.44 24.00
CA ARG A 179 19.16 9.65 24.70
C ARG A 179 19.18 9.52 26.22
N LYS A 180 18.31 8.70 26.80
CA LYS A 180 18.30 8.46 28.26
C LYS A 180 19.41 7.51 28.73
N GLY A 181 20.22 6.95 27.82
CA GLY A 181 21.27 6.00 28.19
C GLY A 181 20.73 4.71 28.84
N ILE A 182 19.42 4.47 28.77
CA ILE A 182 18.78 3.23 29.20
C ILE A 182 18.96 2.25 28.04
N GLY A 183 20.21 1.91 27.76
CA GLY A 183 20.53 0.68 27.05
C GLY A 183 19.98 -0.47 27.88
N SER A 184 19.29 -1.37 27.20
CA SER A 184 18.76 -2.63 27.72
C SER A 184 19.72 -3.28 28.73
N ARG A 185 19.43 -3.07 30.01
CA ARG A 185 19.88 -3.95 31.09
C ARG A 185 18.68 -4.82 31.46
N CYS A 186 18.38 -5.76 30.57
CA CYS A 186 17.71 -7.02 30.89
C CYS A 186 18.51 -8.10 30.20
#